data_AF-A0A7H8XG85-F1
#
_entry.id   AF-A0A7H8XG85-F1
#
_cell.length_a   1.000
_cell.length_b   1.000
_cell.length_c   1.000
_cell.angle_alpha   90.00
_cell.angle_beta   90.00
_cell.angle_gamma   90.00
#
_symmetry.space_group_name_H-M   'P 1'
#
loop_
_entity.id
_entity.type
_entity.pdbx_description
1 polymer ?
#
loop_
_entity_poly.entity_id
_entity_poly.type
_entity_poly.pdbx_seq_one_letter_code
_entity_poly.pdbx_strand_id
1 'polypeptide(L)'
;MAFAAHGLRESADPIAVMEGVRRCADRIDVFCQAGQIVVPSGASALLAFVEPMVHQVHRPKPGHLFHPKLWALRFRDDTTGEVSLRLLVLSRNLTKDRSWDVCLRLDGVPGTRPRKDNRPLADLLRHAVRLAVTPLPAARHAAIEALCEDLRRAEWEPPEDAQGIVFHALGVPGGRPPDFAGTRHLVISPFCTPGGLNRCAPSGALSVVSRQEALDRLPEESLAGSEAFVVSALAGLPAEEAPPGQEVLHGLHAKVYVVEKGHQARVLLGSANATEAAFGGNVELLVELGGSRNRWGINALLGPDAGFREILERHERQDVTEPEPDTGFLRDLIRDIAAIPMSATVTTSAGGYEIRLDSQEAVPEVTGVRITAQLHTRRGEAVPLVPGQPVSAVFAGLALADITPFVLVVAEDGTGREQTVVLATLIGDPAHRLDHVLAQQIDTPEKFLRFLLLMLGLGTEAAAAVTGDDGGQGIWRTGGTGILELLLNALVDRPEQLDDLARLVTRIEADGDSRRLLPPGFTELWRVINQARDASAEAVGR
;
A
#
# COMPACT_ATOMS: atom_id res chain seq x y z
N MET A 1 -5.62 1.68 1.27
CA MET A 1 -6.87 1.68 2.08
C MET A 1 -6.64 1.15 3.48
N ALA A 2 -6.28 -0.12 3.68
CA ALA A 2 -6.04 -0.68 5.02
C ALA A 2 -4.88 0.00 5.77
N PHE A 3 -3.76 0.31 5.10
CA PHE A 3 -2.63 1.02 5.71
C PHE A 3 -2.99 2.46 6.12
N ALA A 4 -3.71 3.19 5.26
CA ALA A 4 -4.15 4.56 5.55
C ALA A 4 -5.15 4.58 6.72
N ALA A 5 -6.14 3.68 6.71
CA ALA A 5 -7.11 3.53 7.80
C ALA A 5 -6.45 3.08 9.12
N HIS A 6 -5.33 2.38 9.07
CA HIS A 6 -4.57 1.96 10.25
C HIS A 6 -3.67 3.08 10.77
N GLY A 7 -2.91 3.76 9.91
CA GLY A 7 -2.19 4.97 10.29
C GLY A 7 -3.12 6.00 10.94
N LEU A 8 -4.35 6.15 10.44
CA LEU A 8 -5.35 7.05 11.02
C LEU A 8 -5.99 6.54 12.34
N ARG A 9 -5.93 5.25 12.65
CA ARG A 9 -6.54 4.65 13.86
C ARG A 9 -5.53 4.41 14.99
N GLU A 10 -4.29 4.08 14.64
CA GLU A 10 -3.23 3.79 15.60
C GLU A 10 -2.29 4.98 15.81
N SER A 11 -2.24 5.94 14.88
CA SER A 11 -1.62 7.22 15.18
C SER A 11 -2.47 7.94 16.22
N ALA A 12 -1.82 8.36 17.31
CA ALA A 12 -2.36 9.35 18.24
C ALA A 12 -2.59 10.73 17.57
N ASP A 13 -2.29 10.85 16.27
CA ASP A 13 -2.37 12.06 15.46
C ASP A 13 -2.92 11.84 14.04
N PRO A 14 -4.25 11.81 13.86
CA PRO A 14 -4.87 11.76 12.54
C PRO A 14 -4.53 12.96 11.65
N ILE A 15 -4.26 14.13 12.24
CA ILE A 15 -3.99 15.38 11.52
C ILE A 15 -2.61 15.33 10.87
N ALA A 16 -1.57 14.85 11.57
CA ALA A 16 -0.24 14.65 10.98
C ALA A 16 -0.24 13.66 9.83
N VAL A 17 -0.93 12.53 10.01
CA VAL A 17 -1.07 11.53 8.94
C VAL A 17 -1.74 12.16 7.73
N MET A 18 -2.82 12.92 7.95
CA MET A 18 -3.58 13.56 6.89
C MET A 18 -2.79 14.63 6.13
N GLU A 19 -2.05 15.50 6.82
CA GLU A 19 -1.16 16.47 6.18
C GLU A 19 0.01 15.81 5.44
N GLY A 20 0.59 14.76 6.03
CA GLY A 20 1.64 13.97 5.37
C GLY A 20 1.14 13.32 4.09
N VAL A 21 -0.05 12.71 4.13
CA VAL A 21 -0.69 12.10 2.96
C VAL A 21 -1.02 13.16 1.91
N ARG A 22 -1.63 14.29 2.31
CA ARG A 22 -1.99 15.39 1.41
C ARG A 22 -0.77 15.94 0.66
N ARG A 23 0.34 16.17 1.36
CA ARG A 23 1.60 16.67 0.78
C ARG A 23 2.26 15.71 -0.21
N CYS A 24 1.96 14.42 -0.12
CA CYS A 24 2.58 13.38 -0.94
C CYS A 24 1.63 12.77 -1.96
N ALA A 25 0.36 13.18 -1.98
CA ALA A 25 -0.69 12.54 -2.76
C ALA A 25 -0.50 12.61 -4.27
N ASP A 26 0.18 13.64 -4.73
CA ASP A 26 0.57 13.88 -6.10
C ASP A 26 1.86 13.13 -6.51
N ARG A 27 2.62 12.61 -5.55
CA ARG A 27 3.94 11.98 -5.73
C ARG A 27 3.97 10.49 -5.42
N ILE A 28 2.87 9.92 -4.93
CA ILE A 28 2.76 8.50 -4.59
C ILE A 28 1.71 7.85 -5.49
N ASP A 29 2.09 6.72 -6.10
CA ASP A 29 1.22 5.89 -6.92
C ASP A 29 1.21 4.45 -6.37
N VAL A 30 0.02 3.92 -6.09
CA VAL A 30 -0.21 2.61 -5.48
C VAL A 30 -0.99 1.74 -6.45
N PHE A 31 -0.32 0.77 -7.06
CA PHE A 31 -0.97 -0.21 -7.93
C PHE A 31 -1.47 -1.40 -7.11
N CYS A 32 -2.74 -1.74 -7.27
CA CYS A 32 -3.36 -2.89 -6.60
C CYS A 32 -4.36 -3.59 -7.52
N GLN A 33 -4.53 -4.90 -7.37
CA GLN A 33 -5.45 -5.63 -8.23
C GLN A 33 -6.92 -5.23 -7.95
N ALA A 34 -7.67 -4.98 -9.01
CA ALA A 34 -9.11 -4.80 -8.95
C ALA A 34 -9.77 -6.04 -8.28
N GLY A 35 -10.70 -5.79 -7.36
CA GLY A 35 -11.37 -6.84 -6.60
C GLY A 35 -10.53 -7.47 -5.48
N GLN A 36 -9.37 -6.88 -5.15
CA GLN A 36 -8.53 -7.28 -4.01
C GLN A 36 -8.29 -6.13 -3.02
N ILE A 37 -9.06 -5.05 -3.11
CA ILE A 37 -9.05 -3.99 -2.10
C ILE A 37 -10.02 -4.40 -0.99
N VAL A 38 -9.45 -4.64 0.20
CA VAL A 38 -10.22 -4.99 1.40
C VAL A 38 -11.08 -3.80 1.83
N VAL A 39 -12.36 -4.07 2.11
CA VAL A 39 -13.30 -3.10 2.65
C VAL A 39 -12.85 -2.70 4.07
N PRO A 40 -12.57 -1.41 4.35
CA PRO A 40 -12.19 -0.97 5.69
C PRO A 40 -13.31 -1.26 6.70
N SER A 41 -13.00 -1.41 7.99
CA SER A 41 -14.05 -1.70 8.99
C SER A 41 -14.93 -0.49 9.34
N GLY A 42 -14.50 0.75 9.02
CA GLY A 42 -15.31 1.96 9.21
C GLY A 42 -15.42 2.78 7.93
N ALA A 43 -16.49 3.57 7.82
CA ALA A 43 -16.61 4.63 6.83
C ALA A 43 -15.72 5.81 7.27
N SER A 44 -14.84 6.28 6.40
CA SER A 44 -14.00 7.44 6.69
C SER A 44 -13.84 8.31 5.45
N ALA A 45 -14.31 9.56 5.56
CA ALA A 45 -14.06 10.57 4.53
C ALA A 45 -12.55 10.87 4.36
N LEU A 46 -11.71 10.51 5.35
CA LEU A 46 -10.25 10.67 5.29
C LEU A 46 -9.58 9.80 4.22
N LEU A 47 -10.29 8.81 3.68
CA LEU A 47 -9.78 8.09 2.52
C LEU A 47 -9.76 8.98 1.27
N ALA A 48 -10.40 10.15 1.30
CA ALA A 48 -10.36 11.10 0.21
C ALA A 48 -8.94 11.50 -0.20
N PHE A 49 -8.02 11.61 0.77
CA PHE A 49 -6.63 11.97 0.51
C PHE A 49 -5.84 10.91 -0.25
N VAL A 50 -6.28 9.64 -0.24
CA VAL A 50 -5.60 8.56 -0.97
C VAL A 50 -6.26 8.25 -2.31
N GLU A 51 -7.43 8.81 -2.61
CA GLU A 51 -8.16 8.57 -3.87
C GLU A 51 -7.26 8.78 -5.10
N PRO A 52 -6.47 9.87 -5.21
CA PRO A 52 -5.67 10.09 -6.40
C PRO A 52 -4.56 9.05 -6.54
N MET A 53 -4.00 8.55 -5.44
CA MET A 53 -2.82 7.68 -5.43
C MET A 53 -3.11 6.24 -5.88
N VAL A 54 -4.35 5.78 -5.76
CA VAL A 54 -4.68 4.35 -5.94
C VAL A 54 -5.02 4.08 -7.40
N HIS A 55 -4.29 3.14 -8.01
CA HIS A 55 -4.53 2.67 -9.37
C HIS A 55 -4.90 1.19 -9.32
N GLN A 56 -6.14 0.89 -9.72
CA GLN A 56 -6.58 -0.50 -9.84
C GLN A 56 -6.05 -1.09 -11.14
N VAL A 57 -5.59 -2.34 -11.08
CA VAL A 57 -5.12 -3.08 -12.26
C VAL A 57 -5.92 -4.35 -12.49
N HIS A 58 -6.11 -4.70 -13.76
CA HIS A 58 -6.67 -5.98 -14.16
C HIS A 58 -5.80 -7.14 -13.68
N ARG A 59 -6.44 -8.27 -13.38
CA ARG A 59 -5.72 -9.55 -13.30
C ARG A 59 -5.06 -9.87 -14.65
N PRO A 60 -3.87 -10.48 -14.68
CA PRO A 60 -3.16 -10.74 -15.93
C PRO A 60 -3.94 -11.66 -16.88
N LYS A 61 -4.69 -12.63 -16.31
CA LYS A 61 -5.61 -13.53 -16.99
C LYS A 61 -6.55 -14.19 -15.96
N PRO A 62 -7.65 -14.83 -16.37
CA PRO A 62 -8.52 -15.57 -15.44
C PRO A 62 -7.75 -16.57 -14.57
N GLY A 63 -8.14 -16.65 -13.29
CA GLY A 63 -7.51 -17.54 -12.30
C GLY A 63 -6.10 -17.14 -11.83
N HIS A 64 -5.55 -16.03 -12.32
CA HIS A 64 -4.20 -15.56 -11.95
C HIS A 64 -4.26 -14.17 -11.34
N LEU A 65 -3.23 -13.81 -10.56
CA LEU A 65 -3.23 -12.58 -9.78
C LEU A 65 -2.11 -11.62 -10.18
N PHE A 66 -2.39 -10.33 -10.10
CA PHE A 66 -1.38 -9.30 -9.97
C PHE A 66 -1.00 -9.17 -8.50
N HIS A 67 0.20 -9.63 -8.16
CA HIS A 67 0.60 -9.82 -6.78
C HIS A 67 2.06 -9.40 -6.44
N PRO A 68 2.73 -8.47 -7.18
CA PRO A 68 4.04 -8.00 -6.77
C PRO A 68 3.92 -7.18 -5.47
N LYS A 69 4.92 -7.27 -4.59
CA LYS A 69 4.98 -6.50 -3.34
C LYS A 69 6.30 -5.77 -3.29
N LEU A 70 6.29 -4.53 -3.74
CA LEU A 70 7.48 -3.69 -3.71
C LEU A 70 7.15 -2.23 -3.48
N TRP A 71 8.17 -1.50 -3.04
CA TRP A 71 8.22 -0.04 -3.05
C TRP A 71 9.42 0.39 -3.86
N ALA A 72 9.22 1.21 -4.88
CA ALA A 72 10.28 1.86 -5.62
C ALA A 72 10.25 3.35 -5.31
N LEU A 73 11.31 3.86 -4.69
CA LEU A 73 11.40 5.19 -4.15
C LEU A 73 12.56 5.93 -4.81
N ARG A 74 12.33 7.20 -5.13
CA ARG A 74 13.32 8.14 -5.66
C ARG A 74 13.35 9.37 -4.77
N PHE A 75 14.53 9.71 -4.29
CA PHE A 75 14.77 10.89 -3.49
C PHE A 75 15.62 11.86 -4.28
N ARG A 76 15.39 13.16 -4.05
CA ARG A 76 16.20 14.23 -4.59
C ARG A 76 16.59 15.14 -3.44
N ASP A 77 17.87 15.41 -3.30
CA ASP A 77 18.37 16.43 -2.40
C ASP A 77 18.19 17.79 -3.09
N ASP A 78 17.45 18.71 -2.48
CA ASP A 78 17.18 20.02 -3.07
C ASP A 78 18.38 20.98 -2.99
N THR A 79 19.35 20.70 -2.11
CA THR A 79 20.58 21.50 -1.94
C THR A 79 21.66 21.07 -2.92
N THR A 80 21.93 19.77 -3.01
CA THR A 80 22.99 19.21 -3.85
C THR A 80 22.50 18.82 -5.24
N GLY A 81 21.19 18.59 -5.40
CA GLY A 81 20.59 18.06 -6.61
C GLY A 81 20.81 16.56 -6.81
N GLU A 82 21.46 15.88 -5.86
CA GLU A 82 21.75 14.44 -5.94
C GLU A 82 20.47 13.61 -5.91
N VAL A 83 20.48 12.50 -6.64
CA VAL A 83 19.36 11.57 -6.72
C VAL A 83 19.79 10.23 -6.13
N SER A 84 18.98 9.71 -5.20
CA SER A 84 19.14 8.37 -4.65
C SER A 84 17.87 7.55 -4.83
N LEU A 85 18.03 6.24 -4.85
CA LEU A 85 16.98 5.27 -5.09
C LEU A 85 16.92 4.30 -3.91
N ARG A 86 15.71 3.89 -3.55
CA ARG A 86 15.49 2.77 -2.63
C ARG A 86 14.45 1.83 -3.22
N LEU A 87 14.77 0.54 -3.21
CA LEU A 87 13.84 -0.53 -3.52
C LEU A 87 13.60 -1.37 -2.28
N LEU A 88 12.34 -1.56 -1.92
CA LEU A 88 11.92 -2.55 -0.93
C LEU A 88 11.19 -3.67 -1.67
N VAL A 89 11.63 -4.92 -1.52
CA VAL A 89 10.92 -6.10 -2.04
C VAL A 89 10.46 -6.92 -0.86
N LEU A 90 9.15 -7.15 -0.80
CA LEU A 90 8.46 -7.73 0.35
C LEU A 90 7.94 -9.12 0.01
N SER A 91 7.90 -10.01 0.99
CA SER A 91 7.21 -11.30 0.86
C SER A 91 5.73 -11.27 1.27
N ARG A 92 5.30 -10.17 1.91
CA ARG A 92 3.93 -9.99 2.42
C ARG A 92 3.28 -8.72 1.87
N ASN A 93 1.96 -8.78 1.73
CA ASN A 93 1.14 -7.63 1.37
C ASN A 93 1.11 -6.62 2.53
N LEU A 94 0.72 -5.38 2.26
CA LEU A 94 0.49 -4.35 3.28
C LEU A 94 -0.81 -4.65 4.05
N THR A 95 -0.75 -5.62 4.96
CA THR A 95 -1.88 -6.07 5.80
C THR A 95 -1.53 -5.96 7.28
N LYS A 96 -2.55 -6.15 8.13
CA LYS A 96 -2.39 -6.23 9.59
C LYS A 96 -1.89 -7.60 10.07
N ASP A 97 -1.57 -8.50 9.14
CA ASP A 97 -1.03 -9.81 9.46
C ASP A 97 0.31 -9.65 10.18
N ARG A 98 0.53 -10.44 11.23
CA ARG A 98 1.74 -10.42 12.07
C ARG A 98 2.57 -11.68 11.87
N SER A 99 2.48 -12.25 10.68
CA SER A 99 3.29 -13.37 10.25
C SER A 99 4.75 -12.98 10.06
N TRP A 100 5.64 -13.94 10.34
CA TRP A 100 7.05 -13.86 9.98
C TRP A 100 7.20 -13.66 8.48
N ASP A 101 7.84 -12.57 8.06
CA ASP A 101 8.07 -12.23 6.66
C ASP A 101 9.51 -11.82 6.39
N VAL A 102 9.84 -11.52 5.13
CA VAL A 102 11.15 -11.02 4.73
C VAL A 102 10.98 -9.77 3.88
N CYS A 103 11.86 -8.80 4.11
CA CYS A 103 11.99 -7.57 3.33
C CYS A 103 13.44 -7.44 2.87
N LEU A 104 13.66 -7.35 1.56
CA LEU A 104 14.93 -6.93 1.01
C LEU A 104 14.89 -5.44 0.75
N ARG A 105 15.82 -4.70 1.35
CA ARG A 105 16.08 -3.30 1.04
C ARG A 105 17.34 -3.21 0.20
N LEU A 106 17.24 -2.51 -0.93
CA LEU A 106 18.36 -2.10 -1.76
C LEU A 106 18.37 -0.59 -1.84
N ASP A 107 19.50 0.02 -1.48
CA ASP A 107 19.77 1.43 -1.75
C ASP A 107 20.70 1.54 -2.96
N GLY A 108 20.64 2.66 -3.67
CA GLY A 108 21.48 2.88 -4.83
C GLY A 108 21.35 4.29 -5.39
N VAL A 109 22.07 4.53 -6.47
CA VAL A 109 22.05 5.79 -7.20
C VAL A 109 21.78 5.55 -8.69
N PRO A 110 21.12 6.46 -9.42
CA PRO A 110 20.98 6.32 -10.86
C PRO A 110 22.35 6.43 -11.54
N GLY A 111 22.77 5.38 -12.25
CA GLY A 111 23.96 5.41 -13.09
C GLY A 111 23.73 6.14 -14.41
N THR A 112 24.78 6.19 -15.25
CA THR A 112 24.73 6.82 -16.58
C THR A 112 24.21 5.89 -17.67
N ARG A 113 24.30 4.57 -17.47
CA ARG A 113 23.94 3.57 -18.48
C ARG A 113 22.92 2.55 -17.96
N PRO A 114 22.02 2.08 -18.83
CA PRO A 114 21.08 1.01 -18.51
C PRO A 114 21.80 -0.29 -18.16
N ARG A 115 21.30 -1.00 -17.14
CA ARG A 115 21.77 -2.34 -16.75
C ARG A 115 20.74 -3.39 -17.14
N LYS A 116 21.20 -4.48 -17.77
CA LYS A 116 20.34 -5.57 -18.23
C LYS A 116 19.57 -6.22 -17.07
N ASP A 117 20.23 -6.37 -15.93
CA ASP A 117 19.66 -7.05 -14.77
C ASP A 117 18.52 -6.26 -14.12
N ASN A 118 18.49 -4.92 -14.29
CA ASN A 118 17.43 -4.05 -13.80
C ASN A 118 16.20 -4.00 -14.73
N ARG A 119 16.31 -4.49 -15.97
CA ARG A 119 15.23 -4.42 -16.95
C ARG A 119 13.90 -5.03 -16.44
N PRO A 120 13.89 -6.22 -15.80
CA PRO A 120 12.65 -6.83 -15.32
C PRO A 120 11.90 -5.97 -14.31
N LEU A 121 12.61 -5.20 -13.48
CA LEU A 121 12.01 -4.28 -12.51
C LEU A 121 11.26 -3.14 -13.22
N ALA A 122 11.90 -2.49 -14.19
CA ALA A 122 11.27 -1.43 -14.97
C ALA A 122 10.09 -1.98 -15.82
N ASP A 123 10.26 -3.16 -16.42
CA ASP A 123 9.22 -3.80 -17.24
C ASP A 123 8.00 -4.19 -16.40
N LEU A 124 8.18 -4.58 -15.13
CA LEU A 124 7.10 -4.82 -14.17
C LEU A 124 6.28 -3.56 -13.88
N LEU A 125 6.93 -2.43 -13.59
CA LEU A 125 6.23 -1.17 -13.31
C LEU A 125 5.47 -0.68 -14.54
N ARG A 126 6.08 -0.71 -15.72
CA ARG A 126 5.39 -0.40 -16.98
C ARG A 126 4.24 -1.37 -17.24
N HIS A 127 4.37 -2.64 -16.85
CA HIS A 127 3.27 -3.60 -16.98
C HIS A 127 2.10 -3.27 -16.06
N ALA A 128 2.36 -2.85 -14.82
CA ALA A 128 1.32 -2.40 -13.90
C ALA A 128 0.53 -1.21 -14.48
N VAL A 129 1.23 -0.23 -15.06
CA VAL A 129 0.60 0.90 -15.76
C VAL A 129 -0.26 0.42 -16.93
N ARG A 130 0.21 -0.53 -17.74
CA ARG A 130 -0.57 -1.10 -18.86
C ARG A 130 -1.80 -1.89 -18.41
N LEU A 131 -1.77 -2.48 -17.22
CA LEU A 131 -2.88 -3.21 -16.65
C LEU A 131 -3.87 -2.30 -15.92
N ALA A 132 -3.63 -0.99 -15.82
CA ALA A 132 -4.53 -0.09 -15.12
C ALA A 132 -5.94 -0.12 -15.75
N VAL A 133 -6.97 -0.29 -14.90
CA VAL A 133 -8.38 -0.33 -15.30
C VAL A 133 -8.82 1.00 -15.89
N THR A 134 -8.29 2.09 -15.33
CA THR A 134 -8.50 3.45 -15.83
C THR A 134 -7.16 4.04 -16.24
N PRO A 135 -7.08 4.72 -17.41
CA PRO A 135 -5.87 5.42 -17.81
C PRO A 135 -5.41 6.42 -16.76
N LEU A 136 -4.10 6.42 -16.48
CA LEU A 136 -3.50 7.37 -15.55
C LEU A 136 -3.44 8.78 -16.18
N PRO A 137 -3.52 9.84 -15.37
CA PRO A 137 -3.19 11.20 -15.82
C PRO A 137 -1.80 11.27 -16.45
N ALA A 138 -1.65 12.03 -17.54
CA ALA A 138 -0.41 12.09 -18.32
C ALA A 138 0.83 12.48 -17.49
N ALA A 139 0.69 13.40 -16.55
CA ALA A 139 1.77 13.82 -15.66
C ALA A 139 2.28 12.67 -14.77
N ARG A 140 1.38 11.85 -14.23
CA ARG A 140 1.73 10.68 -13.41
C ARG A 140 2.38 9.59 -14.24
N HIS A 141 1.82 9.31 -15.41
CA HIS A 141 2.44 8.39 -16.36
C HIS A 141 3.89 8.80 -16.68
N ALA A 142 4.12 10.08 -16.95
CA ALA A 142 5.46 10.60 -17.21
C ALA A 142 6.40 10.48 -15.99
N ALA A 143 5.90 10.74 -14.78
CA ALA A 143 6.67 10.58 -13.55
C ALA A 143 7.07 9.12 -13.28
N ILE A 144 6.14 8.18 -13.47
CA ILE A 144 6.41 6.75 -13.34
C ILE A 144 7.42 6.28 -14.40
N GLU A 145 7.31 6.77 -15.64
CA GLU A 145 8.27 6.43 -16.69
C GLU A 145 9.67 6.97 -16.40
N ALA A 146 9.78 8.19 -15.84
CA ALA A 146 11.05 8.73 -15.37
C ALA A 146 11.66 7.88 -14.25
N LEU A 147 10.85 7.41 -13.29
CA LEU A 147 11.28 6.46 -12.26
C LEU A 147 11.75 5.14 -12.88
N CYS A 148 11.02 4.58 -13.85
CA CYS A 148 11.41 3.35 -14.56
C CYS A 148 12.78 3.50 -15.23
N GLU A 149 13.05 4.66 -15.83
CA GLU A 149 14.32 4.96 -16.46
C GLU A 149 15.47 5.11 -15.47
N ASP A 150 15.24 5.72 -14.30
CA ASP A 150 16.23 5.77 -13.23
C ASP A 150 16.52 4.37 -12.66
N LEU A 151 15.49 3.56 -12.40
CA LEU A 151 15.66 2.17 -11.95
C LEU A 151 16.42 1.32 -12.96
N ARG A 152 16.17 1.52 -14.26
CA ARG A 152 16.89 0.81 -15.33
C ARG A 152 18.40 1.10 -15.31
N ARG A 153 18.81 2.27 -14.82
CA ARG A 153 20.22 2.68 -14.68
C ARG A 153 20.78 2.49 -13.28
N ALA A 154 19.96 2.10 -12.31
CA ALA A 154 20.33 2.05 -10.90
C ALA A 154 21.57 1.19 -10.65
N GLU A 155 22.50 1.75 -9.90
CA GLU A 155 23.65 1.06 -9.33
C GLU A 155 23.32 0.75 -7.88
N TRP A 156 22.93 -0.49 -7.61
CA TRP A 156 22.52 -0.95 -6.29
C TRP A 156 23.73 -1.29 -5.43
N GLU A 157 23.66 -0.94 -4.15
CA GLU A 157 24.56 -1.43 -3.12
C GLU A 157 24.13 -2.86 -2.75
N PRO A 158 24.94 -3.89 -3.07
CA PRO A 158 24.60 -5.26 -2.74
C PRO A 158 24.71 -5.50 -1.23
N PRO A 159 23.89 -6.39 -0.66
CA PRO A 159 24.10 -6.88 0.70
C PRO A 159 25.51 -7.46 0.88
N GLU A 160 26.02 -7.49 2.11
CA GLU A 160 27.36 -8.00 2.43
C GLU A 160 27.57 -9.41 1.84
N ASP A 161 28.71 -9.63 1.18
CA ASP A 161 29.08 -10.86 0.47
C ASP A 161 28.20 -11.29 -0.71
N ALA A 162 27.19 -10.50 -1.10
CA ALA A 162 26.44 -10.74 -2.33
C ALA A 162 27.28 -10.35 -3.55
N GLN A 163 27.38 -11.27 -4.50
CA GLN A 163 28.19 -11.15 -5.72
C GLN A 163 27.41 -10.60 -6.92
N GLY A 164 26.09 -10.47 -6.79
CA GLY A 164 25.22 -9.96 -7.85
C GLY A 164 23.76 -9.93 -7.44
N ILE A 165 22.98 -9.14 -8.17
CA ILE A 165 21.54 -8.94 -7.97
C ILE A 165 20.86 -9.12 -9.32
N VAL A 166 19.88 -10.00 -9.40
CA VAL A 166 19.07 -10.22 -10.60
C VAL A 166 17.59 -10.15 -10.25
N PHE A 167 16.82 -9.39 -11.02
CA PHE A 167 15.38 -9.27 -10.84
C PHE A 167 14.65 -10.23 -11.77
N HIS A 168 13.62 -10.91 -11.25
CA HIS A 168 12.74 -11.80 -12.01
C HIS A 168 11.31 -11.32 -11.89
N ALA A 169 10.80 -10.69 -12.94
CA ALA A 169 9.40 -10.28 -13.04
C ALA A 169 8.58 -11.39 -13.70
N LEU A 170 7.94 -12.22 -12.89
CA LEU A 170 7.09 -13.32 -13.35
C LEU A 170 5.78 -12.77 -13.92
N GLY A 171 5.19 -13.47 -14.89
CA GLY A 171 3.93 -13.06 -15.52
C GLY A 171 4.01 -11.81 -16.42
N VAL A 172 5.16 -11.13 -16.47
CA VAL A 172 5.39 -9.97 -17.34
C VAL A 172 5.84 -10.45 -18.73
N PRO A 173 5.31 -9.88 -19.83
CA PRO A 173 5.72 -10.25 -21.19
C PRO A 173 7.24 -10.17 -21.40
N GLY A 174 7.84 -11.26 -21.86
CA GLY A 174 9.29 -11.38 -22.07
C GLY A 174 10.10 -11.64 -20.78
N GLY A 175 9.46 -11.65 -19.62
CA GLY A 175 10.05 -12.07 -18.35
C GLY A 175 10.45 -13.53 -18.38
N ARG A 176 11.57 -13.87 -17.73
CA ARG A 176 12.05 -15.24 -17.60
C ARG A 176 11.92 -15.67 -16.15
N PRO A 177 11.43 -16.89 -15.87
CA PRO A 177 11.45 -17.41 -14.52
C PRO A 177 12.88 -17.70 -14.08
N PRO A 178 13.16 -17.69 -12.76
CA PRO A 178 14.44 -18.12 -12.24
C PRO A 178 14.75 -19.56 -12.62
N ASP A 179 16.04 -19.86 -12.80
CA ASP A 179 16.54 -21.22 -12.93
C ASP A 179 16.75 -21.80 -11.54
N PHE A 180 16.07 -22.91 -11.21
CA PHE A 180 16.19 -23.62 -9.94
C PHE A 180 17.13 -24.84 -10.01
N ALA A 181 17.91 -25.02 -11.07
CA ALA A 181 18.87 -26.12 -11.16
C ALA A 181 19.92 -26.06 -10.03
N GLY A 182 20.02 -27.15 -9.26
CA GLY A 182 20.91 -27.27 -8.10
C GLY A 182 20.92 -28.69 -7.54
N THR A 183 21.77 -28.92 -6.53
CA THR A 183 21.90 -30.22 -5.85
C THR A 183 21.20 -30.27 -4.49
N ARG A 184 20.99 -29.11 -3.86
CA ARG A 184 20.24 -28.96 -2.62
C ARG A 184 19.37 -27.71 -2.68
N HIS A 185 18.19 -27.80 -2.10
CA HIS A 185 17.16 -26.76 -2.16
C HIS A 185 16.55 -26.53 -0.79
N LEU A 186 16.35 -25.26 -0.45
CA LEU A 186 15.48 -24.85 0.65
C LEU A 186 14.33 -24.04 0.07
N VAL A 187 13.10 -24.44 0.39
CA VAL A 187 11.88 -23.69 0.07
C VAL A 187 11.23 -23.23 1.35
N ILE A 188 11.19 -21.91 1.59
CA ILE A 188 10.40 -21.28 2.64
C ILE A 188 9.21 -20.62 1.95
N SER A 189 7.99 -21.07 2.21
CA SER A 189 6.78 -20.50 1.61
C SER A 189 5.56 -20.82 2.46
N PRO A 190 4.64 -19.88 2.72
CA PRO A 190 3.45 -20.16 3.54
C PRO A 190 2.42 -21.05 2.85
N PHE A 191 2.45 -21.09 1.52
CA PHE A 191 1.59 -21.91 0.70
C PHE A 191 2.45 -22.65 -0.30
N CYS A 192 2.23 -23.96 -0.39
CA CYS A 192 2.95 -24.84 -1.28
C CYS A 192 1.97 -25.75 -2.01
N THR A 193 2.29 -26.12 -3.24
CA THR A 193 1.58 -27.17 -3.98
C THR A 193 2.60 -28.14 -4.59
N PRO A 194 2.20 -29.36 -4.98
CA PRO A 194 3.13 -30.33 -5.54
C PRO A 194 3.88 -29.81 -6.78
N GLY A 195 3.17 -29.18 -7.73
CA GLY A 195 3.80 -28.63 -8.93
C GLY A 195 4.69 -27.43 -8.62
N GLY A 196 4.34 -26.62 -7.62
CA GLY A 196 5.16 -25.50 -7.16
C GLY A 196 6.48 -25.95 -6.52
N LEU A 197 6.44 -26.97 -5.65
CA LEU A 197 7.65 -27.56 -5.05
C LEU A 197 8.55 -28.19 -6.11
N ASN A 198 8.00 -28.99 -7.02
CA ASN A 198 8.76 -29.58 -8.13
C ASN A 198 9.41 -28.52 -9.04
N ARG A 199 8.77 -27.37 -9.21
CA ARG A 199 9.32 -26.25 -9.98
C ARG A 199 10.51 -25.60 -9.27
N CYS A 200 10.41 -25.42 -7.96
CA CYS A 200 11.42 -24.72 -7.15
C CYS A 200 12.57 -25.63 -6.70
N ALA A 201 12.35 -26.94 -6.68
CA ALA A 201 13.32 -27.98 -6.35
C ALA A 201 13.20 -29.14 -7.35
N PRO A 202 13.63 -28.94 -8.60
CA PRO A 202 13.44 -29.93 -9.68
C PRO A 202 14.28 -31.21 -9.52
N SER A 203 15.28 -31.20 -8.64
CA SER A 203 16.19 -32.32 -8.40
C SER A 203 16.96 -32.13 -7.09
N GLY A 204 17.53 -33.21 -6.54
CA GLY A 204 18.41 -33.11 -5.37
C GLY A 204 17.66 -33.15 -4.04
N ALA A 205 18.36 -32.80 -2.95
CA ALA A 205 17.78 -32.84 -1.60
C ALA A 205 16.96 -31.59 -1.32
N LEU A 206 15.78 -31.76 -0.73
CA LEU A 206 14.82 -30.69 -0.45
C LEU A 206 14.62 -30.54 1.06
N SER A 207 14.74 -29.32 1.56
CA SER A 207 14.22 -28.90 2.86
C SER A 207 13.09 -27.87 2.64
N VAL A 208 11.98 -28.00 3.37
CA VAL A 208 10.81 -27.14 3.23
C VAL A 208 10.45 -26.52 4.59
N VAL A 209 10.19 -25.22 4.62
CA VAL A 209 9.59 -24.53 5.76
C VAL A 209 8.28 -23.89 5.31
N SER A 210 7.17 -24.29 5.93
CA SER A 210 5.84 -23.84 5.53
C SER A 210 4.89 -23.73 6.73
N ARG A 211 3.65 -23.32 6.50
CA ARG A 211 2.57 -23.44 7.49
C ARG A 211 2.18 -24.90 7.67
N GLN A 212 1.75 -25.26 8.88
CA GLN A 212 1.29 -26.60 9.23
C GLN A 212 0.19 -27.07 8.26
N GLU A 213 -0.85 -26.27 8.09
CA GLU A 213 -2.01 -26.61 7.26
C GLU A 213 -1.65 -26.74 5.78
N ALA A 214 -0.64 -25.99 5.32
CA ALA A 214 -0.17 -26.06 3.95
C ALA A 214 0.62 -27.34 3.68
N LEU A 215 1.40 -27.83 4.64
CA LEU A 215 2.10 -29.12 4.52
C LEU A 215 1.14 -30.31 4.67
N ASP A 216 0.18 -30.22 5.59
CA ASP A 216 -0.79 -31.28 5.82
C ASP A 216 -1.64 -31.58 4.57
N ARG A 217 -1.97 -30.54 3.79
CA ARG A 217 -2.71 -30.64 2.52
C ARG A 217 -1.92 -31.24 1.35
N LEU A 218 -0.59 -31.35 1.44
CA LEU A 218 0.21 -31.95 0.36
C LEU A 218 0.07 -33.48 0.35
N PRO A 219 0.08 -34.14 -0.82
CA PRO A 219 0.24 -35.58 -0.89
C PRO A 219 1.54 -36.04 -0.23
N GLU A 220 1.55 -37.23 0.39
CA GLU A 220 2.75 -37.80 1.04
C GLU A 220 3.96 -37.85 0.12
N GLU A 221 3.75 -38.24 -1.13
CA GLU A 221 4.80 -38.31 -2.14
C GLU A 221 5.49 -36.96 -2.41
N SER A 222 4.83 -35.83 -2.14
CA SER A 222 5.40 -34.49 -2.38
C SER A 222 6.47 -34.11 -1.36
N LEU A 223 6.48 -34.76 -0.19
CA LEU A 223 7.44 -34.52 0.90
C LEU A 223 8.35 -35.73 1.16
N ALA A 224 8.18 -36.82 0.40
CA ALA A 224 8.97 -38.02 0.57
C ALA A 224 10.48 -37.75 0.42
N GLY A 225 11.26 -38.06 1.46
CA GLY A 225 12.71 -37.83 1.47
C GLY A 225 13.14 -36.36 1.68
N SER A 226 12.18 -35.46 1.92
CA SER A 226 12.45 -34.06 2.27
C SER A 226 12.51 -33.84 3.79
N GLU A 227 13.18 -32.77 4.21
CA GLU A 227 13.13 -32.28 5.58
C GLU A 227 12.08 -31.16 5.69
N ALA A 228 10.93 -31.44 6.30
CA ALA A 228 9.85 -30.47 6.44
C ALA A 228 9.79 -29.88 7.85
N PHE A 229 9.62 -28.56 7.92
CA PHE A 229 9.56 -27.79 9.16
C PHE A 229 8.40 -26.78 9.16
N VAL A 230 7.96 -26.41 10.35
CA VAL A 230 6.98 -25.36 10.62
C VAL A 230 7.57 -24.36 11.61
N VAL A 231 7.13 -23.09 11.55
CA VAL A 231 7.53 -22.10 12.56
C VAL A 231 6.80 -22.41 13.86
N SER A 232 7.55 -22.54 14.96
CA SER A 232 7.01 -22.81 16.28
C SER A 232 6.00 -21.73 16.68
N ALA A 233 4.88 -22.14 17.27
CA ALA A 233 3.89 -21.22 17.83
C ALA A 233 4.47 -20.37 18.98
N LEU A 234 5.53 -20.85 19.64
CA LEU A 234 6.21 -20.15 20.73
C LEU A 234 7.24 -19.12 20.26
N ALA A 235 7.63 -19.16 18.98
CA ALA A 235 8.68 -18.30 18.42
C ALA A 235 8.36 -16.80 18.49
N GLY A 236 7.08 -16.44 18.55
CA GLY A 236 6.64 -15.04 18.61
C GLY A 236 6.49 -14.46 20.00
N LEU A 237 6.65 -15.27 21.07
CA LEU A 237 6.44 -14.79 22.43
C LEU A 237 7.59 -13.85 22.83
N PRO A 238 7.29 -12.63 23.33
CA PRO A 238 8.32 -11.75 23.85
C PRO A 238 9.04 -12.41 25.03
N ALA A 239 10.36 -12.21 25.12
CA ALA A 239 11.13 -12.62 26.29
C ALA A 239 10.57 -11.94 27.56
N GLU A 240 10.74 -12.55 28.74
CA GLU A 240 10.19 -12.03 30.01
C GLU A 240 10.66 -10.59 30.33
N GLU A 241 11.78 -10.13 29.76
CA GLU A 241 12.34 -8.78 29.91
C GLU A 241 12.05 -7.83 28.72
N ALA A 242 11.14 -8.20 27.82
CA ALA A 242 10.79 -7.37 26.66
C ALA A 242 10.14 -6.03 27.09
N PRO A 243 10.47 -4.91 26.43
CA PRO A 243 9.79 -3.65 26.68
C PRO A 243 8.27 -3.79 26.49
N PRO A 244 7.45 -3.14 27.35
CA PRO A 244 6.00 -3.13 27.15
C PRO A 244 5.66 -2.55 25.77
N GLY A 245 4.90 -3.32 24.99
CA GLY A 245 4.56 -2.99 23.59
C GLY A 245 5.28 -3.84 22.54
N GLN A 246 6.18 -4.76 22.93
CA GLN A 246 6.74 -5.71 21.97
C GLN A 246 5.66 -6.68 21.48
N GLU A 247 5.48 -6.68 20.16
CA GLU A 247 4.34 -7.25 19.48
C GLU A 247 4.58 -8.71 19.06
N VAL A 248 3.73 -9.65 19.52
CA VAL A 248 3.83 -11.09 19.19
C VAL A 248 3.62 -11.35 17.69
N LEU A 249 4.57 -12.03 17.05
CA LEU A 249 4.46 -12.54 15.69
C LEU A 249 3.83 -13.95 15.68
N HIS A 250 3.01 -14.27 14.68
CA HIS A 250 2.40 -15.60 14.58
C HIS A 250 2.22 -16.02 13.12
N GLY A 251 2.61 -17.26 12.80
CA GLY A 251 2.51 -17.80 11.45
C GLY A 251 3.64 -17.37 10.51
N LEU A 252 3.65 -17.92 9.30
CA LEU A 252 4.67 -17.68 8.28
C LEU A 252 4.06 -16.94 7.07
N HIS A 253 4.78 -15.99 6.49
CA HIS A 253 4.45 -15.36 5.21
C HIS A 253 5.70 -15.08 4.34
N ALA A 254 6.90 -15.41 4.82
CA ALA A 254 8.14 -15.34 4.05
C ALA A 254 8.10 -16.24 2.81
N LYS A 255 8.63 -15.75 1.69
CA LYS A 255 8.93 -16.57 0.51
C LYS A 255 10.41 -16.43 0.19
N VAL A 256 11.16 -17.49 0.45
CA VAL A 256 12.60 -17.55 0.25
C VAL A 256 12.96 -18.90 -0.34
N TYR A 257 13.85 -18.89 -1.33
CA TYR A 257 14.35 -20.09 -1.98
C TYR A 257 15.88 -20.05 -1.94
N VAL A 258 16.52 -21.13 -1.49
CA VAL A 258 17.97 -21.25 -1.56
C VAL A 258 18.31 -22.42 -2.46
N VAL A 259 19.15 -22.16 -3.48
CA VAL A 259 19.61 -23.17 -4.42
C VAL A 259 21.13 -23.29 -4.31
N GLU A 260 21.62 -24.46 -3.91
CA GLU A 260 23.05 -24.73 -3.85
C GLU A 260 23.53 -25.53 -5.06
N LYS A 261 24.66 -25.12 -5.64
CA LYS A 261 25.34 -25.84 -6.72
C LYS A 261 26.84 -25.70 -6.57
N GLY A 262 27.51 -26.80 -6.22
CA GLY A 262 28.95 -26.80 -5.94
C GLY A 262 29.29 -25.91 -4.73
N HIS A 263 30.13 -24.89 -4.95
CA HIS A 263 30.55 -23.94 -3.91
C HIS A 263 29.72 -22.63 -3.89
N GLN A 264 28.70 -22.52 -4.74
CA GLN A 264 27.84 -21.35 -4.84
C GLN A 264 26.45 -21.63 -4.27
N ALA A 265 25.85 -20.58 -3.73
CA ALA A 265 24.44 -20.55 -3.35
C ALA A 265 23.77 -19.34 -3.98
N ARG A 266 22.49 -19.50 -4.30
CA ARG A 266 21.62 -18.44 -4.80
C ARG A 266 20.41 -18.35 -3.90
N VAL A 267 20.16 -17.17 -3.36
CA VAL A 267 19.01 -16.88 -2.51
C VAL A 267 18.04 -16.04 -3.31
N LEU A 268 16.81 -16.54 -3.47
CA LEU A 268 15.73 -15.84 -4.12
C LEU A 268 14.68 -15.48 -3.08
N LEU A 269 14.20 -14.25 -3.09
CA LEU A 269 13.14 -13.80 -2.20
C LEU A 269 12.21 -12.83 -2.91
N GLY A 270 10.97 -12.76 -2.44
CA GLY A 270 9.97 -11.82 -2.96
C GLY A 270 8.56 -12.33 -2.80
N SER A 271 7.71 -12.08 -3.79
CA SER A 271 6.26 -12.20 -3.62
C SER A 271 5.67 -13.57 -4.00
N ALA A 272 6.41 -14.38 -4.77
CA ALA A 272 5.94 -15.66 -5.31
C ALA A 272 5.98 -16.80 -4.27
N ASN A 273 4.83 -17.42 -4.01
CA ASN A 273 4.72 -18.68 -3.26
C ASN A 273 5.20 -19.87 -4.10
N ALA A 274 5.51 -20.98 -3.43
CA ALA A 274 5.86 -22.24 -4.07
C ALA A 274 4.60 -22.97 -4.63
N THR A 275 3.88 -22.32 -5.53
CA THR A 275 2.63 -22.83 -6.13
C THR A 275 2.63 -22.79 -7.66
N GLU A 276 1.80 -23.59 -8.32
CA GLU A 276 1.70 -23.56 -9.79
C GLU A 276 1.24 -22.19 -10.29
N ALA A 277 0.31 -21.54 -9.59
CA ALA A 277 -0.20 -20.22 -9.99
C ALA A 277 0.90 -19.15 -10.02
N ALA A 278 1.80 -19.15 -9.03
CA ALA A 278 2.89 -18.18 -8.93
C ALA A 278 3.85 -18.25 -10.13
N PHE A 279 4.18 -19.47 -10.58
CA PHE A 279 5.09 -19.69 -11.72
C PHE A 279 4.38 -19.96 -13.05
N GLY A 280 3.04 -20.07 -13.05
CA GLY A 280 2.19 -20.42 -14.19
C GLY A 280 1.41 -19.23 -14.79
N GLY A 281 1.45 -18.06 -14.15
CA GLY A 281 0.92 -16.84 -14.76
C GLY A 281 0.56 -15.68 -13.84
N ASN A 282 0.73 -15.80 -12.52
CA ASN A 282 0.66 -14.61 -11.67
C ASN A 282 1.75 -13.61 -12.07
N VAL A 283 1.46 -12.33 -11.87
CA VAL A 283 2.47 -11.28 -11.91
C VAL A 283 3.08 -11.17 -10.52
N GLU A 284 4.36 -11.51 -10.40
CA GLU A 284 5.11 -11.57 -9.14
C GLU A 284 6.53 -11.02 -9.36
N LEU A 285 7.22 -10.66 -8.27
CA LEU A 285 8.63 -10.25 -8.30
C LEU A 285 9.44 -11.16 -7.39
N LEU A 286 10.56 -11.68 -7.90
CA LEU A 286 11.64 -12.28 -7.12
C LEU A 286 12.94 -11.54 -7.37
N VAL A 287 13.76 -11.40 -6.33
CA VAL A 287 15.14 -10.92 -6.42
C VAL A 287 16.07 -12.08 -6.08
N GLU A 288 17.03 -12.35 -6.95
CA GLU A 288 18.05 -13.37 -6.80
C GLU A 288 19.38 -12.73 -6.42
N LEU A 289 19.95 -13.21 -5.31
CA LEU A 289 21.24 -12.82 -4.76
C LEU A 289 22.19 -14.01 -4.86
N GLY A 290 23.35 -13.81 -5.50
CA GLY A 290 24.39 -14.83 -5.61
C GLY A 290 25.44 -14.69 -4.53
N GLY A 291 25.92 -15.80 -3.97
CA GLY A 291 26.97 -15.78 -2.95
C GLY A 291 27.69 -17.12 -2.78
N SER A 292 28.66 -17.15 -1.86
CA SER A 292 29.32 -18.40 -1.49
C SER A 292 28.39 -19.30 -0.68
N ARG A 293 28.46 -20.62 -0.88
CA ARG A 293 27.64 -21.58 -0.13
C ARG A 293 27.83 -21.47 1.38
N ASN A 294 29.01 -21.08 1.85
CA ASN A 294 29.28 -21.01 3.28
C ASN A 294 28.53 -19.86 3.98
N ARG A 295 28.32 -18.72 3.29
CA ARG A 295 27.62 -17.56 3.86
C ARG A 295 26.13 -17.50 3.46
N TRP A 296 25.80 -17.95 2.25
CA TRP A 296 24.47 -17.82 1.65
C TRP A 296 23.75 -19.16 1.42
N GLY A 297 24.36 -20.27 1.81
CA GLY A 297 23.79 -21.60 1.64
C GLY A 297 22.73 -21.97 2.68
N ILE A 298 22.15 -23.14 2.49
CA ILE A 298 21.07 -23.70 3.31
C ILE A 298 21.51 -23.83 4.76
N ASN A 299 22.76 -24.22 5.01
CA ASN A 299 23.27 -24.40 6.37
C ASN A 299 23.40 -23.09 7.14
N ALA A 300 23.46 -21.93 6.48
CA ALA A 300 23.43 -20.64 7.16
C ALA A 300 22.05 -20.31 7.75
N LEU A 301 20.98 -20.95 7.24
CA LEU A 301 19.60 -20.76 7.69
C LEU A 301 19.05 -21.94 8.49
N LEU A 302 19.39 -23.18 8.09
CA LEU A 302 18.87 -24.42 8.69
C LEU A 302 19.97 -25.31 9.30
N GLY A 303 21.21 -24.84 9.35
CA GLY A 303 22.27 -25.58 10.04
C GLY A 303 21.97 -25.72 11.53
N PRO A 304 22.62 -26.68 12.22
CA PRO A 304 22.43 -26.89 13.65
C PRO A 304 22.63 -25.64 14.51
N ASP A 305 23.55 -24.77 14.10
CA ASP A 305 23.90 -23.52 14.80
C ASP A 305 23.19 -22.28 14.23
N ALA A 306 22.25 -22.44 13.29
CA ALA A 306 21.57 -21.33 12.65
C ALA A 306 20.40 -20.85 13.52
N GLY A 307 20.36 -19.56 13.88
CA GLY A 307 19.30 -19.00 14.74
C GLY A 307 17.89 -19.18 14.18
N PHE A 308 17.71 -19.21 12.85
CA PHE A 308 16.41 -19.52 12.26
C PHE A 308 15.95 -20.96 12.54
N ARG A 309 16.88 -21.93 12.71
CA ARG A 309 16.54 -23.32 13.05
C ARG A 309 15.92 -23.45 14.44
N GLU A 310 16.28 -22.57 15.39
CA GLU A 310 15.81 -22.59 16.78
C GLU A 310 14.30 -22.33 16.90
N ILE A 311 13.75 -21.55 15.97
CA ILE A 311 12.32 -21.24 15.93
C ILE A 311 11.50 -22.21 15.07
N LEU A 312 12.11 -23.31 14.62
CA LEU A 312 11.47 -24.29 13.74
C LEU A 312 11.27 -25.64 14.42
N GLU A 313 10.06 -26.16 14.29
CA GLU A 313 9.71 -27.51 14.68
C GLU A 313 9.65 -28.40 13.44
N ARG A 314 9.96 -29.69 13.60
CA ARG A 314 9.79 -30.64 12.50
C ARG A 314 8.30 -30.82 12.23
N HIS A 315 7.92 -30.83 10.96
CA HIS A 315 6.54 -31.08 10.58
C HIS A 315 6.11 -32.48 11.03
N GLU A 316 5.00 -32.54 11.75
CA GLU A 316 4.26 -33.77 12.05
C GLU A 316 2.86 -33.60 11.46
N ARG A 317 2.40 -34.58 10.68
CA ARG A 317 1.11 -34.47 10.00
C ARG A 317 -0.04 -34.46 11.00
N GLN A 318 -0.95 -33.50 10.83
CA GLN A 318 -2.18 -33.39 11.63
C GLN A 318 -3.41 -33.69 10.75
N ASP A 319 -4.53 -34.08 11.40
CA ASP A 319 -5.80 -34.29 10.70
C ASP A 319 -6.32 -32.96 10.12
N VAL A 320 -6.56 -32.95 8.81
CA VAL A 320 -7.01 -31.76 8.10
C VAL A 320 -8.45 -31.43 8.53
N THR A 321 -8.64 -30.29 9.20
CA THR A 321 -9.99 -29.78 9.51
C THR A 321 -10.75 -29.48 8.21
N GLU A 322 -12.07 -29.73 8.21
CA GLU A 322 -12.94 -29.53 7.04
C GLU A 322 -12.72 -28.16 6.38
N PRO A 323 -12.69 -28.09 5.04
CA PRO A 323 -12.45 -26.84 4.33
C PRO A 323 -13.56 -25.82 4.60
N GLU A 324 -13.19 -24.54 4.70
CA GLU A 324 -14.15 -23.44 4.61
C GLU A 324 -14.99 -23.55 3.32
N PRO A 325 -16.24 -23.08 3.32
CA PRO A 325 -17.07 -23.07 2.12
C PRO A 325 -16.35 -22.37 0.96
N ASP A 326 -16.34 -23.02 -0.21
CA ASP A 326 -15.63 -22.51 -1.39
C ASP A 326 -16.37 -21.34 -2.03
N THR A 327 -16.03 -20.12 -1.61
CA THR A 327 -16.48 -18.88 -2.25
C THR A 327 -15.69 -18.53 -3.51
N GLY A 328 -14.96 -19.48 -4.12
CA GLY A 328 -14.08 -19.27 -5.28
C GLY A 328 -14.77 -18.56 -6.45
N PHE A 329 -15.99 -18.98 -6.77
CA PHE A 329 -16.80 -18.34 -7.81
C PHE A 329 -17.12 -16.88 -7.49
N LEU A 330 -17.59 -16.59 -6.27
CA LEU A 330 -17.90 -15.21 -5.83
C LEU A 330 -16.64 -14.32 -5.84
N ARG A 331 -15.48 -14.87 -5.45
CA ARG A 331 -14.20 -14.14 -5.49
C ARG A 331 -13.81 -13.75 -6.90
N ASP A 332 -13.97 -14.65 -7.87
CA ASP A 332 -13.67 -14.36 -9.27
C ASP A 332 -14.69 -13.40 -9.88
N LEU A 333 -15.98 -13.54 -9.56
CA LEU A 333 -17.02 -12.61 -9.96
C LEU A 333 -16.74 -11.19 -9.45
N ILE A 334 -16.37 -11.02 -8.18
CA ILE A 334 -16.02 -9.71 -7.62
C ILE A 334 -14.80 -9.09 -8.31
N ARG A 335 -13.80 -9.89 -8.69
CA ARG A 335 -12.64 -9.42 -9.48
C ARG A 335 -13.04 -8.95 -10.87
N ASP A 336 -13.96 -9.66 -11.51
CA ASP A 336 -14.46 -9.30 -12.84
C ASP A 336 -15.31 -8.03 -12.80
N ILE A 337 -16.20 -7.88 -11.80
CA ILE A 337 -16.97 -6.64 -11.61
C ILE A 337 -16.05 -5.46 -11.30
N ALA A 338 -15.07 -5.64 -10.42
CA ALA A 338 -14.16 -4.56 -10.05
C ALA A 338 -13.22 -4.13 -11.19
N ALA A 339 -13.03 -4.99 -12.19
CA ALA A 339 -12.27 -4.71 -13.39
C ALA A 339 -13.06 -3.87 -14.42
N ILE A 340 -14.36 -3.65 -14.22
CA ILE A 340 -15.17 -2.78 -15.09
C ILE A 340 -14.80 -1.31 -14.83
N PRO A 341 -14.44 -0.53 -15.86
CA PRO A 341 -14.25 0.91 -15.71
C PRO A 341 -15.58 1.60 -15.36
N MET A 342 -15.67 2.12 -14.13
CA MET A 342 -16.84 2.85 -13.63
C MET A 342 -16.56 4.35 -13.56
N SER A 343 -17.57 5.16 -13.83
CA SER A 343 -17.56 6.62 -13.67
C SER A 343 -18.55 7.04 -12.61
N ALA A 344 -18.12 7.87 -11.66
CA ALA A 344 -18.95 8.48 -10.63
C ALA A 344 -19.12 9.97 -10.96
N THR A 345 -20.23 10.33 -11.58
CA THR A 345 -20.52 11.73 -11.97
C THR A 345 -21.23 12.45 -10.83
N VAL A 346 -20.62 13.52 -10.33
CA VAL A 346 -21.16 14.36 -9.27
C VAL A 346 -21.98 15.50 -9.88
N THR A 347 -23.20 15.70 -9.38
CA THR A 347 -24.04 16.85 -9.74
C THR A 347 -24.59 17.53 -8.47
N THR A 348 -24.92 18.81 -8.58
CA THR A 348 -25.60 19.54 -7.51
C THR A 348 -27.11 19.35 -7.64
N SER A 349 -27.77 19.02 -6.53
CA SER A 349 -29.23 18.90 -6.44
C SER A 349 -29.78 19.86 -5.36
N ALA A 350 -31.10 20.03 -5.30
CA ALA A 350 -31.74 20.96 -4.37
C ALA A 350 -31.46 20.68 -2.87
N GLY A 351 -31.01 19.47 -2.53
CA GLY A 351 -30.72 19.02 -1.17
C GLY A 351 -29.25 18.67 -0.89
N GLY A 352 -28.32 19.03 -1.77
CA GLY A 352 -26.90 18.71 -1.64
C GLY A 352 -26.29 18.22 -2.94
N TYR A 353 -25.54 17.11 -2.88
CA TYR A 353 -24.94 16.49 -4.05
C TYR A 353 -25.59 15.15 -4.38
N GLU A 354 -25.43 14.74 -5.62
CA GLU A 354 -25.80 13.43 -6.14
C GLU A 354 -24.60 12.82 -6.85
N ILE A 355 -24.39 11.51 -6.69
CA ILE A 355 -23.46 10.72 -7.48
C ILE A 355 -24.26 9.74 -8.34
N ARG A 356 -24.07 9.84 -9.66
CA ARG A 356 -24.49 8.80 -10.61
C ARG A 356 -23.29 7.92 -10.96
N LEU A 357 -23.39 6.64 -10.63
CA LEU A 357 -22.40 5.62 -10.95
C LEU A 357 -22.83 4.89 -12.23
N ASP A 358 -21.99 4.95 -13.26
CA ASP A 358 -22.25 4.34 -14.55
C ASP A 358 -21.05 3.53 -15.06
N SER A 359 -21.30 2.54 -15.92
CA SER A 359 -20.29 1.88 -16.75
C SER A 359 -20.75 1.74 -18.19
N GLN A 360 -19.82 1.50 -19.11
CA GLN A 360 -20.13 1.11 -20.49
C GLN A 360 -20.28 -0.40 -20.63
N GLU A 361 -19.45 -1.14 -19.90
CA GLU A 361 -19.47 -2.61 -19.89
C GLU A 361 -20.52 -3.13 -18.92
N ALA A 362 -21.11 -4.26 -19.26
CA ALA A 362 -22.12 -4.91 -18.44
C ALA A 362 -21.50 -5.66 -17.25
N VAL A 363 -22.22 -5.67 -16.13
CA VAL A 363 -21.96 -6.59 -15.02
C VAL A 363 -22.05 -8.02 -15.55
N PRO A 364 -21.13 -8.95 -15.19
CA PRO A 364 -21.16 -10.32 -15.68
C PRO A 364 -22.52 -10.98 -15.48
N GLU A 365 -23.01 -11.67 -16.51
CA GLU A 365 -24.29 -12.36 -16.46
C GLU A 365 -24.18 -13.58 -15.54
N VAL A 366 -24.92 -13.56 -14.43
CA VAL A 366 -24.91 -14.60 -13.39
C VAL A 366 -26.31 -14.79 -12.82
N THR A 367 -26.65 -16.03 -12.46
CA THR A 367 -27.95 -16.39 -11.87
C THR A 367 -27.79 -16.75 -10.39
N GLY A 368 -28.75 -16.34 -9.56
CA GLY A 368 -28.78 -16.71 -8.14
C GLY A 368 -27.80 -15.94 -7.25
N VAL A 369 -27.10 -14.94 -7.80
CA VAL A 369 -26.21 -14.05 -7.06
C VAL A 369 -26.85 -12.66 -6.95
N ARG A 370 -26.88 -12.12 -5.74
CA ARG A 370 -27.27 -10.73 -5.51
C ARG A 370 -26.02 -9.86 -5.49
N ILE A 371 -25.99 -8.87 -6.37
CA ILE A 371 -24.89 -7.90 -6.50
C ILE A 371 -25.40 -6.54 -6.08
N THR A 372 -24.67 -5.86 -5.20
CA THR A 372 -25.01 -4.50 -4.74
C THR A 372 -23.80 -3.57 -4.74
N ALA A 373 -24.07 -2.27 -4.91
CA ALA A 373 -23.10 -1.19 -4.80
C ALA A 373 -23.54 -0.19 -3.72
N GLN A 374 -22.59 0.35 -2.96
CA GLN A 374 -22.82 1.46 -2.01
C GLN A 374 -21.58 2.35 -1.93
N LEU A 375 -21.73 3.63 -1.60
CA LEU A 375 -20.58 4.51 -1.36
C LEU A 375 -19.87 4.14 -0.04
N HIS A 376 -18.54 4.25 -0.02
CA HIS A 376 -17.75 3.96 1.19
C HIS A 376 -18.15 4.80 2.41
N THR A 377 -18.48 6.07 2.15
CA THR A 377 -18.91 7.09 3.11
C THR A 377 -20.34 6.89 3.61
N ARG A 378 -21.22 6.23 2.82
CA ARG A 378 -22.64 6.00 3.12
C ARG A 378 -22.96 4.50 3.18
N ARG A 379 -22.49 3.84 4.25
CA ARG A 379 -22.77 2.42 4.47
C ARG A 379 -24.23 2.19 4.85
N GLY A 380 -24.85 1.18 4.26
CA GLY A 380 -26.25 0.82 4.49
C GLY A 380 -27.20 1.26 3.38
N GLU A 381 -26.75 2.13 2.47
CA GLU A 381 -27.50 2.60 1.30
C GLU A 381 -27.10 1.80 0.05
N ALA A 382 -27.39 0.50 0.06
CA ALA A 382 -27.02 -0.40 -1.03
C ALA A 382 -28.03 -0.35 -2.19
N VAL A 383 -27.52 -0.15 -3.40
CA VAL A 383 -28.29 -0.18 -4.65
C VAL A 383 -27.97 -1.49 -5.40
N PRO A 384 -28.98 -2.24 -5.88
CA PRO A 384 -28.74 -3.46 -6.65
C PRO A 384 -28.11 -3.17 -8.01
N LEU A 385 -27.14 -3.99 -8.41
CA LEU A 385 -26.61 -4.03 -9.77
C LEU A 385 -27.25 -5.20 -10.52
N VAL A 386 -27.67 -4.96 -11.76
CA VAL A 386 -28.39 -5.96 -12.57
C VAL A 386 -27.38 -6.75 -13.43
N PRO A 387 -27.24 -8.07 -13.25
CA PRO A 387 -26.39 -8.89 -14.12
C PRO A 387 -26.79 -8.76 -15.60
N GLY A 388 -25.80 -8.73 -16.50
CA GLY A 388 -26.00 -8.56 -17.94
C GLY A 388 -26.35 -7.13 -18.37
N GLN A 389 -26.41 -6.16 -17.46
CA GLN A 389 -26.64 -4.75 -17.76
C GLN A 389 -25.44 -3.89 -17.35
N PRO A 390 -25.19 -2.75 -18.01
CA PRO A 390 -24.26 -1.76 -17.51
C PRO A 390 -24.60 -1.31 -16.08
N VAL A 391 -23.58 -0.95 -15.31
CA VAL A 391 -23.75 -0.36 -13.97
C VAL A 391 -24.54 0.94 -14.13
N SER A 392 -25.57 1.09 -13.29
CA SER A 392 -26.38 2.30 -13.19
C SER A 392 -26.92 2.40 -11.77
N ALA A 393 -26.31 3.26 -10.94
CA ALA A 393 -26.75 3.52 -9.57
C ALA A 393 -26.78 5.02 -9.30
N VAL A 394 -27.72 5.47 -8.45
CA VAL A 394 -27.86 6.88 -8.06
C VAL A 394 -27.83 6.97 -6.55
N PHE A 395 -26.97 7.84 -6.02
CA PHE A 395 -26.85 8.16 -4.61
C PHE A 395 -27.13 9.65 -4.42
N ALA A 396 -28.24 10.01 -3.79
CA ALA A 396 -28.69 11.39 -3.63
C ALA A 396 -28.62 11.86 -2.17
N GLY A 397 -28.73 13.18 -1.94
CA GLY A 397 -28.71 13.76 -0.60
C GLY A 397 -27.34 13.70 0.08
N LEU A 398 -26.28 13.78 -0.72
CA LEU A 398 -24.90 13.67 -0.26
C LEU A 398 -24.40 15.02 0.26
N ALA A 399 -23.74 15.01 1.42
CA ALA A 399 -22.91 16.14 1.85
C ALA A 399 -21.60 16.18 1.06
N LEU A 400 -20.87 17.30 1.11
CA LEU A 400 -19.57 17.43 0.44
C LEU A 400 -18.56 16.37 0.93
N ALA A 401 -18.60 16.01 2.21
CA ALA A 401 -17.76 14.95 2.79
C ALA A 401 -18.18 13.52 2.42
N ASP A 402 -19.40 13.34 1.88
CA ASP A 402 -19.89 12.03 1.44
C ASP A 402 -19.39 11.69 0.03
N ILE A 403 -18.94 12.68 -0.75
CA ILE A 403 -18.47 12.47 -2.12
C ILE A 403 -17.17 11.68 -2.10
N THR A 404 -17.20 10.50 -2.74
CA THR A 404 -16.05 9.62 -2.87
C THR A 404 -16.17 8.77 -4.14
N PRO A 405 -15.04 8.46 -4.83
CA PRO A 405 -14.98 7.46 -5.88
C PRO A 405 -14.92 6.02 -5.35
N PHE A 406 -14.77 5.82 -4.02
CA PHE A 406 -14.72 4.48 -3.44
C PHE A 406 -16.13 3.89 -3.31
N VAL A 407 -16.42 2.90 -4.15
CA VAL A 407 -17.67 2.14 -4.18
C VAL A 407 -17.42 0.75 -3.61
N LEU A 408 -18.19 0.35 -2.61
CA LEU A 408 -18.20 -1.02 -2.11
C LEU A 408 -19.10 -1.85 -2.99
N VAL A 409 -18.55 -2.90 -3.58
CA VAL A 409 -19.31 -3.91 -4.32
C VAL A 409 -19.38 -5.17 -3.49
N VAL A 410 -20.58 -5.73 -3.36
CA VAL A 410 -20.85 -6.96 -2.61
C VAL A 410 -21.57 -7.94 -3.52
N ALA A 411 -21.11 -9.20 -3.52
CA ALA A 411 -21.76 -10.33 -4.16
C ALA A 411 -22.09 -11.38 -3.10
N GLU A 412 -23.35 -11.81 -3.05
CA GLU A 412 -23.85 -12.79 -2.08
C GLU A 412 -24.72 -13.85 -2.77
N ASP A 413 -24.55 -15.11 -2.35
CA ASP A 413 -25.38 -16.25 -2.76
C ASP A 413 -25.54 -17.25 -1.58
N GLY A 414 -26.01 -18.47 -1.86
CA GLY A 414 -26.17 -19.51 -0.82
C GLY A 414 -24.86 -20.07 -0.25
N THR A 415 -23.72 -19.82 -0.88
CA THR A 415 -22.39 -20.29 -0.44
C THR A 415 -21.69 -19.30 0.49
N GLY A 416 -22.01 -18.01 0.37
CA GLY A 416 -21.42 -16.97 1.20
C GLY A 416 -21.51 -15.57 0.62
N ARG A 417 -20.58 -14.72 1.04
CA ARG A 417 -20.52 -13.30 0.67
C ARG A 417 -19.08 -12.89 0.43
N GLU A 418 -18.85 -12.23 -0.71
CA GLU A 418 -17.58 -11.61 -1.06
C GLU A 418 -17.78 -10.12 -1.31
N GLN A 419 -16.76 -9.31 -0.98
CA GLN A 419 -16.85 -7.86 -1.11
C GLN A 419 -15.51 -7.22 -1.38
N THR A 420 -15.53 -6.10 -2.10
CA THR A 420 -14.34 -5.32 -2.41
C THR A 420 -14.67 -3.84 -2.50
N VAL A 421 -13.63 -3.00 -2.56
CA VAL A 421 -13.77 -1.60 -2.94
C VAL A 421 -13.32 -1.45 -4.39
N VAL A 422 -14.14 -0.77 -5.19
CA VAL A 422 -13.86 -0.31 -6.54
C VAL A 422 -13.63 1.20 -6.48
N LEU A 423 -12.55 1.66 -7.10
CA LEU A 423 -12.29 3.08 -7.33
C LEU A 423 -12.85 3.48 -8.70
N ALA A 424 -13.92 4.26 -8.71
CA ALA A 424 -14.50 4.83 -9.92
C ALA A 424 -13.76 6.12 -10.35
N THR A 425 -13.89 6.49 -11.61
CA THR A 425 -13.43 7.81 -12.09
C THR A 425 -14.39 8.87 -11.61
N LEU A 426 -13.95 9.75 -10.69
CA LEU A 426 -14.77 10.85 -10.20
C LEU A 426 -14.83 11.97 -11.25
N ILE A 427 -16.03 12.32 -11.70
CA ILE A 427 -16.27 13.37 -12.70
C ILE A 427 -17.08 14.48 -12.04
N GLY A 428 -16.65 15.73 -12.19
CA GLY A 428 -17.32 16.86 -11.53
C GLY A 428 -17.00 16.97 -10.04
N ASP A 429 -15.81 16.50 -9.60
CA ASP A 429 -15.36 16.62 -8.22
C ASP A 429 -15.41 18.09 -7.76
N PRO A 430 -16.22 18.45 -6.74
CA PRO A 430 -16.32 19.81 -6.28
C PRO A 430 -14.99 20.33 -5.74
N ALA A 431 -14.64 21.56 -6.12
CA ALA A 431 -13.44 22.23 -5.62
C ALA A 431 -13.45 22.26 -4.08
N HIS A 432 -12.26 22.11 -3.48
CA HIS A 432 -12.07 22.19 -2.03
C HIS A 432 -12.79 21.12 -1.20
N ARG A 433 -13.25 20.00 -1.80
CA ARG A 433 -13.81 18.86 -1.06
C ARG A 433 -12.84 18.33 0.00
N LEU A 434 -11.56 18.17 -0.35
CA LEU A 434 -10.52 17.72 0.60
C LEU A 434 -10.37 18.72 1.76
N ASP A 435 -10.32 20.01 1.46
CA ASP A 435 -10.26 21.07 2.49
C ASP A 435 -11.47 20.98 3.43
N HIS A 436 -12.66 20.62 2.93
CA HIS A 436 -13.87 20.42 3.75
C HIS A 436 -13.75 19.20 4.67
N VAL A 437 -13.25 18.08 4.15
CA VAL A 437 -12.97 16.88 4.95
C VAL A 437 -11.94 17.16 6.04
N LEU A 438 -10.88 17.94 5.74
CA LEU A 438 -9.88 18.40 6.74
C LEU A 438 -10.55 19.20 7.86
N ALA A 439 -11.34 20.21 7.49
CA ALA A 439 -11.94 21.14 8.44
C ALA A 439 -12.87 20.44 9.43
N GLN A 440 -13.60 19.41 9.00
CA GLN A 440 -14.44 18.61 9.90
C GLN A 440 -13.64 17.88 10.99
N GLN A 441 -12.33 17.67 10.82
CA GLN A 441 -11.47 17.08 11.86
C GLN A 441 -10.93 18.11 12.85
N ILE A 442 -10.99 19.41 12.50
CA ILE A 442 -10.49 20.52 13.32
C ILE A 442 -11.66 21.05 14.16
N ASP A 443 -11.90 20.41 15.30
CA ASP A 443 -13.01 20.73 16.20
C ASP A 443 -12.57 21.44 17.49
N THR A 444 -11.26 21.66 17.68
CA THR A 444 -10.69 22.43 18.81
C THR A 444 -9.52 23.35 18.39
N PRO A 445 -9.20 24.41 19.17
CA PRO A 445 -8.04 25.28 18.94
C PRO A 445 -6.69 24.57 18.94
N GLU A 446 -6.53 23.53 19.76
CA GLU A 446 -5.31 22.74 19.84
C GLU A 446 -5.10 21.95 18.54
N LYS A 447 -6.17 21.36 17.99
CA LYS A 447 -6.13 20.68 16.69
C LYS A 447 -5.82 21.65 15.55
N PHE A 448 -6.35 22.87 15.61
CA PHE A 448 -6.03 23.93 14.63
C PHE A 448 -4.53 24.29 14.66
N LEU A 449 -3.98 24.54 15.84
CA LEU A 449 -2.55 24.86 16.00
C LEU A 449 -1.66 23.70 15.57
N ARG A 450 -2.05 22.47 15.89
CA ARG A 450 -1.35 21.27 15.46
C ARG A 450 -1.30 21.18 13.94
N PHE A 451 -2.44 21.36 13.27
CA PHE A 451 -2.53 21.41 11.82
C PHE A 451 -1.62 22.49 11.24
N LEU A 452 -1.64 23.70 11.82
CA LEU A 452 -0.79 24.81 11.42
C LEU A 452 0.71 24.46 11.46
N LEU A 453 1.20 23.89 12.56
CA LEU A 453 2.61 23.53 12.70
C LEU A 453 3.05 22.43 11.72
N LEU A 454 2.18 21.44 11.48
CA LEU A 454 2.41 20.39 10.48
C LEU A 454 2.49 20.98 9.07
N MET A 455 1.56 21.87 8.74
CA MET A 455 1.50 22.57 7.46
C MET A 455 2.69 23.53 7.27
N LEU A 456 3.31 24.05 8.34
CA LEU A 456 4.52 24.86 8.25
C LEU A 456 5.81 24.02 8.16
N GLY A 457 5.72 22.71 8.46
CA GLY A 457 6.81 21.75 8.23
C GLY A 457 7.67 21.45 9.45
N LEU A 458 7.20 21.74 10.67
CA LEU A 458 7.96 21.52 11.91
C LEU A 458 8.04 20.05 12.40
N GLY A 459 7.63 19.10 11.55
CA GLY A 459 7.64 17.68 11.90
C GLY A 459 6.60 17.31 12.97
N THR A 460 6.49 16.01 13.23
CA THR A 460 5.50 15.44 14.16
C THR A 460 5.81 15.75 15.63
N GLU A 461 7.08 15.94 15.99
CA GLU A 461 7.51 16.23 17.37
C GLU A 461 7.06 17.61 17.85
N ALA A 462 7.22 18.66 17.04
CA ALA A 462 6.74 20.00 17.38
C ALA A 462 5.20 20.07 17.44
N ALA A 463 4.52 19.31 16.59
CA ALA A 463 3.06 19.19 16.59
C ALA A 463 2.54 18.44 17.84
N ALA A 464 3.26 17.42 18.31
CA ALA A 464 2.92 16.67 19.51
C ALA A 464 3.05 17.53 20.79
N ALA A 465 3.99 18.47 20.83
CA ALA A 465 4.18 19.37 21.97
C ALA A 465 2.93 20.25 22.29
N VAL A 466 2.05 20.49 21.31
CA VAL A 466 0.82 21.27 21.48
C VAL A 466 -0.22 20.54 22.35
N THR A 467 -0.11 19.22 22.50
CA THR A 467 -1.04 18.42 23.32
C THR A 467 -0.65 18.25 24.80
N GLY A 468 0.52 18.75 25.21
CA GLY A 468 0.94 18.76 26.60
C GLY A 468 0.21 19.84 27.40
N ASP A 469 -0.23 19.51 28.61
CA ASP A 469 -1.08 20.30 29.53
C ASP A 469 -0.40 21.56 30.12
N ASP A 470 0.34 22.33 29.30
CA ASP A 470 1.01 23.54 29.75
C ASP A 470 0.17 24.78 29.36
N GLY A 471 -0.44 25.37 30.38
CA GLY A 471 -1.42 26.45 30.25
C GLY A 471 -0.98 27.64 29.38
N GLY A 472 -1.92 28.10 28.54
CA GLY A 472 -2.21 29.48 28.12
C GLY A 472 -1.13 30.38 27.51
N GLN A 473 0.11 30.39 28.01
CA GLN A 473 1.20 31.25 27.53
C GLN A 473 2.37 30.47 26.89
N GLY A 474 2.43 29.14 27.03
CA GLY A 474 3.45 28.28 26.39
C GLY A 474 3.16 27.94 24.92
N ILE A 475 1.89 28.04 24.51
CA ILE A 475 1.39 27.56 23.21
C ILE A 475 2.07 28.22 21.99
N TRP A 476 2.53 29.46 22.14
CA TRP A 476 3.19 30.24 21.07
C TRP A 476 4.70 30.01 20.96
N ARG A 477 5.28 29.18 21.85
CA ARG A 477 6.72 28.93 21.96
C ARG A 477 7.04 27.44 21.82
N THR A 478 6.76 26.86 20.66
CA THR A 478 7.26 25.51 20.31
C THR A 478 8.67 25.61 19.71
N GLY A 479 9.68 25.09 20.41
CA GLY A 479 11.02 24.85 19.84
C GLY A 479 11.93 26.08 19.62
N GLY A 480 11.67 27.23 20.24
CA GLY A 480 12.52 28.43 20.17
C GLY A 480 12.12 29.48 19.13
N THR A 481 11.33 29.11 18.11
CA THR A 481 10.75 30.01 17.08
C THR A 481 9.23 30.15 17.27
N GLY A 482 8.70 31.38 17.22
CA GLY A 482 7.26 31.63 17.39
C GLY A 482 6.44 31.39 16.11
N ILE A 483 5.13 31.11 16.26
CA ILE A 483 4.20 30.91 15.11
C ILE A 483 4.23 32.06 14.10
N LEU A 484 4.39 33.30 14.56
CA LEU A 484 4.56 34.47 13.68
C LEU A 484 5.76 34.31 12.75
N GLU A 485 6.92 33.93 13.29
CA GLU A 485 8.16 33.78 12.51
C GLU A 485 8.04 32.64 11.50
N LEU A 486 7.38 31.55 11.88
CA LEU A 486 7.10 30.42 10.98
C LEU A 486 6.17 30.82 9.83
N LEU A 487 5.12 31.60 10.13
CA LEU A 487 4.22 32.14 9.11
C LEU A 487 4.95 33.12 8.18
N LEU A 488 5.84 33.96 8.69
CA LEU A 488 6.64 34.88 7.89
C LEU A 488 7.65 34.15 7.00
N ASN A 489 8.33 33.13 7.53
CA ASN A 489 9.24 32.30 6.73
C ASN A 489 8.49 31.55 5.63
N ALA A 490 7.34 30.96 5.95
CA ALA A 490 6.48 30.31 4.95
C ALA A 490 5.99 31.31 3.90
N LEU A 491 5.68 32.55 4.27
CA LEU A 491 5.27 33.59 3.34
C LEU A 491 6.36 33.93 2.30
N VAL A 492 7.63 33.87 2.70
CA VAL A 492 8.78 34.17 1.84
C VAL A 492 9.17 32.95 1.01
N ASP A 493 9.29 31.78 1.64
CA ASP A 493 9.89 30.60 1.03
C ASP A 493 8.86 29.75 0.27
N ARG A 494 7.62 29.69 0.75
CA ARG A 494 6.55 28.75 0.32
C ARG A 494 5.15 29.38 0.41
N PRO A 495 4.90 30.53 -0.23
CA PRO A 495 3.65 31.29 -0.08
C PRO A 495 2.40 30.49 -0.43
N GLU A 496 2.49 29.56 -1.39
CA GLU A 496 1.41 28.67 -1.80
C GLU A 496 0.88 27.78 -0.66
N GLN A 497 1.72 27.45 0.33
CA GLN A 497 1.27 26.67 1.49
C GLN A 497 0.30 27.45 2.39
N LEU A 498 0.36 28.79 2.33
CA LEU A 498 -0.54 29.65 3.11
C LEU A 498 -1.91 29.81 2.46
N ASP A 499 -2.08 29.45 1.19
CA ASP A 499 -3.36 29.55 0.49
C ASP A 499 -4.39 28.57 1.07
N ASP A 500 -3.93 27.37 1.44
CA ASP A 500 -4.76 26.35 2.08
C ASP A 500 -5.22 26.80 3.46
N LEU A 501 -4.31 27.41 4.23
CA LEU A 501 -4.61 27.99 5.54
C LEU A 501 -5.60 29.15 5.42
N ALA A 502 -5.45 30.02 4.41
CA ALA A 502 -6.43 31.08 4.16
C ALA A 502 -7.83 30.52 3.94
N ARG A 503 -7.96 29.48 3.10
CA ARG A 503 -9.28 28.87 2.84
C ARG A 503 -9.87 28.25 4.10
N LEU A 504 -9.05 27.57 4.91
CA LEU A 504 -9.49 27.03 6.20
C LEU A 504 -9.97 28.13 7.14
N VAL A 505 -9.18 29.19 7.35
CA VAL A 505 -9.52 30.29 8.26
C VAL A 505 -10.76 31.04 7.77
N THR A 506 -10.84 31.35 6.48
CA THR A 506 -12.00 32.02 5.86
C THR A 506 -13.29 31.21 6.09
N ARG A 507 -13.19 29.88 6.05
CA ARG A 507 -14.34 29.01 6.31
C ARG A 507 -14.73 29.00 7.79
N ILE A 508 -13.75 28.85 8.70
CA ILE A 508 -14.00 28.92 10.14
C ILE A 508 -14.63 30.28 10.53
N GLU A 509 -14.28 31.35 9.82
CA GLU A 509 -14.93 32.66 9.94
C GLU A 509 -16.36 32.68 9.37
N ALA A 510 -16.57 32.13 8.18
CA ALA A 510 -17.88 32.05 7.54
C ALA A 510 -18.90 31.21 8.34
N ASP A 511 -18.45 30.13 8.97
CA ASP A 511 -19.28 29.24 9.80
C ASP A 511 -19.58 29.84 11.20
N GLY A 512 -19.00 31.00 11.52
CA GLY A 512 -19.16 31.66 12.82
C GLY A 512 -18.39 30.99 13.97
N ASP A 513 -17.54 30.02 13.66
CA ASP A 513 -16.87 29.15 14.63
C ASP A 513 -15.50 29.69 15.08
N SER A 514 -15.10 30.88 14.64
CA SER A 514 -13.80 31.48 14.94
C SER A 514 -13.46 31.56 16.42
N ARG A 515 -14.42 31.92 17.27
CA ARG A 515 -14.20 32.01 18.73
C ARG A 515 -14.04 30.65 19.40
N ARG A 516 -14.51 29.58 18.75
CA ARG A 516 -14.46 28.20 19.25
C ARG A 516 -13.23 27.46 18.75
N LEU A 517 -12.85 27.68 17.49
CA LEU A 517 -11.83 26.89 16.79
C LEU A 517 -10.49 27.61 16.63
N LEU A 518 -10.44 28.95 16.66
CA LEU A 518 -9.18 29.67 16.54
C LEU A 518 -8.65 30.07 17.92
N PRO A 519 -7.33 29.94 18.16
CA PRO A 519 -6.71 30.41 19.39
C PRO A 519 -6.93 31.92 19.59
N PRO A 520 -7.01 32.41 20.84
CA PRO A 520 -7.10 33.84 21.13
C PRO A 520 -5.97 34.63 20.43
N GLY A 521 -6.33 35.72 19.75
CA GLY A 521 -5.39 36.58 19.02
C GLY A 521 -4.97 36.07 17.63
N PHE A 522 -5.29 34.82 17.25
CA PHE A 522 -4.90 34.28 15.94
C PHE A 522 -5.54 35.03 14.78
N THR A 523 -6.82 35.40 14.86
CA THR A 523 -7.51 36.16 13.80
C THR A 523 -6.84 37.50 13.50
N GLU A 524 -6.32 38.17 14.52
CA GLU A 524 -5.62 39.45 14.37
C GLU A 524 -4.26 39.26 13.68
N LEU A 525 -3.50 38.24 14.11
CA LEU A 525 -2.26 37.82 13.49
C LEU A 525 -2.47 37.44 12.01
N TRP A 526 -3.47 36.60 11.74
CA TRP A 526 -3.75 36.08 10.41
C TRP A 526 -4.10 37.20 9.42
N ARG A 527 -4.87 38.20 9.86
CA ARG A 527 -5.21 39.36 9.03
C ARG A 527 -3.96 40.09 8.52
N VAL A 528 -2.95 40.25 9.37
CA VAL A 528 -1.68 40.92 9.00
C VAL A 528 -0.90 40.06 8.01
N ILE A 529 -0.79 38.75 8.25
CA ILE A 529 -0.11 37.81 7.33
C ILE A 529 -0.82 37.75 5.98
N ASN A 530 -2.15 37.68 5.96
CA ASN A 530 -2.94 37.62 4.74
C ASN A 530 -2.80 38.90 3.89
N GLN A 531 -2.81 40.08 4.53
CA GLN A 531 -2.54 41.35 3.84
C GLN A 531 -1.14 41.39 3.22
N ALA A 532 -0.12 40.91 3.95
CA ALA A 532 1.24 40.84 3.43
C ALA A 532 1.36 39.86 2.25
N ARG A 533 0.62 38.75 2.29
CA ARG A 533 0.53 37.79 1.17
C ARG A 533 -0.10 38.40 -0.06
N ASP A 534 -1.25 39.04 0.09
CA ASP A 534 -1.98 39.63 -1.04
C ASP A 534 -1.11 40.74 -1.71
N ALA A 535 -0.44 41.57 -0.91
CA ALA A 535 0.49 42.59 -1.41
C ALA A 535 1.72 41.99 -2.13
N SER A 536 2.23 40.85 -1.66
CA SER A 536 3.37 40.16 -2.28
C SER A 536 2.97 39.51 -3.61
N ALA A 537 1.77 38.93 -3.69
CA ALA A 537 1.24 38.36 -4.93
C ALA A 537 1.02 39.44 -6.02
N GLU A 538 0.51 40.62 -5.64
CA GLU A 538 0.36 41.76 -6.56
C GLU A 538 1.70 42.32 -7.08
N ALA A 539 2.78 42.20 -6.30
CA ALA A 539 4.11 42.65 -6.68
C ALA A 539 4.84 41.71 -7.66
N VAL A 540 4.54 40.40 -7.61
CA VAL A 540 5.12 39.37 -8.50
C VAL A 540 4.33 39.23 -9.82
N GLY A 541 3.06 39.64 -9.84
CA GLY A 541 2.20 39.64 -11.02
C GLY A 541 2.37 40.85 -11.97
N ARG A 542 3.32 41.75 -11.72
CA ARG A 542 3.75 42.85 -12.60
C ARG A 542 5.16 42.59 -13.09
#